data_AF-I4DAF9-F1
#
_entry.id   AF-I4DAF9-F1
#
_cell.length_a   1.000
_cell.length_b   1.000
_cell.length_c   1.000
_cell.angle_alpha   90.00
_cell.angle_beta   90.00
_cell.angle_gamma   90.00
#
_symmetry.space_group_name_H-M   'P 1'
#
loop_
_entity.id
_entity.type
_entity.pdbx_description
1 polymer ?
#
loop_
_entity_poly.entity_id
_entity_poly.type
_entity_poly.pdbx_seq_one_letter_code
_entity_poly.pdbx_strand_id
1 'polypeptide(L)'
;MCGGGRNWMYGFGGGCGGGTFGIPHQRSYNTEGYSDRELIRREVNILYAQGTIGRDQYYTVLDQMERGLFTLDDLAHLRETTRQRESIKETPKIEHSTTVDLSEIKNLESKKAELSTAKQQINTLITEIKQSYDQLANQMKLEERFAEESIALDEQKARDHLMHRQELMEQSSHLEIRIKELASDLKQLEALEIKVEAKILERKALAQREKIKNLESELS
;
A
#
# COMPACT_ATOMS: atom_id res chain seq x y z
N MET A 1 70.78 -11.76 3.67
CA MET A 1 69.34 -11.56 3.90
C MET A 1 68.60 -12.73 3.29
N CYS A 2 67.83 -13.43 4.13
CA CYS A 2 66.97 -14.59 3.85
C CYS A 2 66.11 -14.38 2.59
N GLY A 3 65.87 -15.32 1.68
CA GLY A 3 65.67 -16.78 1.79
C GLY A 3 64.21 -17.06 1.39
N GLY A 4 63.92 -17.54 0.18
CA GLY A 4 63.67 -18.97 -0.12
C GLY A 4 62.21 -19.34 0.25
N GLY A 5 61.32 -19.77 -0.65
CA GLY A 5 61.38 -21.04 -1.36
C GLY A 5 59.97 -21.67 -1.33
N ARG A 6 59.66 -22.46 -2.35
CA ARG A 6 58.34 -23.05 -2.64
C ARG A 6 57.96 -24.23 -1.73
N ASN A 7 56.66 -24.51 -1.76
CA ASN A 7 55.98 -25.80 -1.65
C ASN A 7 55.83 -26.51 -0.29
N TRP A 8 54.55 -26.75 0.05
CA TRP A 8 53.92 -28.03 0.41
C TRP A 8 54.69 -28.95 1.37
N MET A 9 54.26 -29.03 2.63
CA MET A 9 53.92 -30.31 3.30
C MET A 9 53.45 -30.14 4.76
N TYR A 10 52.61 -31.10 5.17
CA TYR A 10 52.09 -31.46 6.51
C TYR A 10 50.84 -30.70 7.03
N GLY A 11 49.77 -31.37 7.47
CA GLY A 11 49.68 -32.76 7.92
C GLY A 11 48.27 -33.36 7.79
N PHE A 12 48.25 -34.57 7.26
CA PHE A 12 47.29 -35.61 7.64
C PHE A 12 47.48 -35.92 9.14
N GLY A 13 46.39 -35.92 9.90
CA GLY A 13 46.41 -36.28 11.32
C GLY A 13 45.03 -36.24 11.94
N GLY A 14 44.29 -37.35 11.78
CA GLY A 14 43.27 -37.92 12.67
C GLY A 14 42.39 -37.04 13.57
N GLY A 15 41.07 -37.30 13.52
CA GLY A 15 40.19 -37.02 14.65
C GLY A 15 38.74 -36.77 14.25
N CYS A 16 37.86 -37.69 14.65
CA CYS A 16 36.41 -37.57 14.55
C CYS A 16 35.86 -36.31 15.22
N GLY A 17 34.80 -35.72 14.63
CA GLY A 17 33.82 -34.92 15.38
C GLY A 17 33.66 -33.47 14.91
N GLY A 18 32.42 -33.09 14.60
CA GLY A 18 31.97 -31.69 14.61
C GLY A 18 31.80 -31.05 13.23
N GLY A 19 30.77 -31.43 12.49
CA GLY A 19 30.30 -30.66 11.34
C GLY A 19 29.74 -29.31 11.78
N THR A 20 30.52 -28.26 11.61
CA THR A 20 30.10 -26.86 11.71
C THR A 20 29.20 -26.53 10.51
N PHE A 21 27.94 -26.18 10.81
CA PHE A 21 26.93 -25.80 9.82
C PHE A 21 27.35 -24.50 9.12
N GLY A 22 27.75 -24.65 7.86
CA GLY A 22 28.13 -23.59 6.96
C GLY A 22 26.96 -22.69 6.57
N ILE A 23 27.30 -21.42 6.43
CA ILE A 23 26.54 -20.33 5.85
C ILE A 23 25.84 -20.80 4.55
N PRO A 24 24.51 -20.69 4.41
CA PRO A 24 23.84 -21.17 3.21
C PRO A 24 24.19 -20.29 1.99
N HIS A 25 24.68 -20.97 0.97
CA HIS A 25 25.07 -20.46 -0.33
C HIS A 25 24.03 -19.53 -0.98
N GLN A 26 24.50 -18.37 -1.45
CA GLN A 26 23.85 -17.59 -2.50
C GLN A 26 23.67 -18.49 -3.73
N ARG A 27 22.43 -18.89 -4.04
CA ARG A 27 22.10 -19.57 -5.30
C ARG A 27 22.19 -18.56 -6.43
N SER A 28 23.30 -18.60 -7.15
CA SER A 28 23.43 -18.02 -8.49
C SER A 28 22.48 -18.76 -9.44
N TYR A 29 21.50 -18.07 -10.01
CA TYR A 29 20.63 -18.63 -11.04
C TYR A 29 21.32 -18.44 -12.40
N ASN A 30 21.58 -19.56 -13.09
CA ASN A 30 21.94 -19.55 -14.51
C ASN A 30 20.72 -19.02 -15.30
N THR A 31 20.84 -17.80 -15.81
CA THR A 31 19.82 -17.11 -16.61
C THR A 31 19.85 -17.60 -18.05
N GLU A 32 19.29 -18.79 -18.30
CA GLU A 32 18.96 -19.23 -19.67
C GLU A 32 17.54 -18.74 -20.03
N GLY A 33 17.46 -17.65 -20.80
CA GLY A 33 16.41 -17.39 -21.80
C GLY A 33 14.92 -17.31 -21.42
N TYR A 34 14.52 -17.45 -20.16
CA TYR A 34 13.10 -17.35 -19.77
C TYR A 34 12.64 -15.89 -19.64
N SER A 35 11.41 -15.62 -20.08
CA SER A 35 10.76 -14.34 -19.78
C SER A 35 10.49 -14.22 -18.28
N ASP A 36 10.58 -13.00 -17.72
CA ASP A 36 10.34 -12.75 -16.28
C ASP A 36 9.02 -13.34 -15.79
N ARG A 37 8.00 -13.35 -16.67
CA ARG A 37 6.69 -13.95 -16.39
C ARG A 37 6.73 -15.46 -16.20
N GLU A 38 7.54 -16.17 -16.98
CA GLU A 38 7.73 -17.62 -16.85
C GLU A 38 8.52 -17.97 -15.59
N LEU A 39 9.53 -17.15 -15.25
CA LEU A 39 10.29 -17.29 -14.01
C LEU A 39 9.40 -17.13 -12.79
N ILE A 40 8.58 -16.07 -12.75
CA ILE A 40 7.62 -15.83 -11.67
C ILE A 40 6.64 -17.01 -11.57
N ARG A 41 6.09 -17.47 -12.70
CA ARG A 41 5.09 -18.54 -12.72
C ARG A 41 5.67 -19.84 -12.17
N ARG A 42 6.88 -20.19 -12.60
CA ARG A 42 7.59 -21.38 -12.12
C ARG A 42 7.81 -21.30 -10.61
N GLU A 43 8.20 -20.13 -10.12
CA GLU A 43 8.46 -19.95 -8.69
C GLU A 43 7.18 -20.06 -7.86
N VAL A 44 6.09 -19.43 -8.29
CA VAL A 44 4.78 -19.52 -7.61
C VAL A 44 4.29 -20.98 -7.57
N ASN A 45 4.48 -21.74 -8.66
CA ASN A 45 4.15 -23.16 -8.68
C ASN A 45 5.00 -23.99 -7.70
N ILE A 46 6.29 -23.68 -7.56
CA ILE A 46 7.19 -24.33 -6.60
C ILE A 46 6.73 -24.03 -5.17
N LEU A 47 6.41 -22.77 -4.87
CA LEU A 47 5.91 -22.35 -3.55
C LEU A 47 4.61 -23.10 -3.20
N TYR A 48 3.70 -23.24 -4.16
CA TYR A 48 2.46 -24.00 -3.95
C TYR A 48 2.71 -25.49 -3.75
N ALA A 49 3.58 -26.10 -4.57
CA ALA A 49 3.93 -27.52 -4.46
C ALA A 49 4.66 -27.85 -3.14
N GLN A 50 5.44 -26.89 -2.62
CA GLN A 50 6.09 -26.99 -1.31
C GLN A 50 5.13 -26.72 -0.14
N GLY A 51 3.91 -26.27 -0.42
CA GLY A 51 2.91 -25.92 0.59
C GLY A 51 3.22 -24.62 1.34
N THR A 52 4.13 -23.80 0.84
CA THR A 52 4.51 -22.52 1.49
C THR A 52 3.44 -21.46 1.31
N ILE A 53 2.73 -21.49 0.17
CA ILE A 53 1.54 -20.67 -0.09
C ILE A 53 0.28 -21.54 -0.11
N GLY A 54 -0.81 -20.99 0.41
CA GLY A 54 -2.11 -21.65 0.41
C GLY A 54 -2.79 -21.63 -0.97
N ARG A 55 -3.81 -22.48 -1.15
CA ARG A 55 -4.60 -22.57 -2.39
C ARG A 55 -5.14 -21.22 -2.84
N ASP A 56 -5.71 -20.44 -1.92
CA ASP A 56 -6.32 -19.14 -2.26
C ASP A 56 -5.27 -18.11 -2.67
N GLN A 57 -4.10 -18.13 -2.03
CA GLN A 57 -2.97 -17.26 -2.37
C GLN A 57 -2.42 -17.61 -3.75
N TYR A 58 -2.30 -18.90 -4.05
CA TYR A 58 -1.87 -19.38 -5.36
C TYR A 58 -2.78 -18.88 -6.49
N TYR A 59 -4.10 -19.04 -6.39
CA TYR A 59 -5.02 -18.57 -7.42
C TYR A 59 -5.09 -17.04 -7.51
N THR A 60 -4.95 -16.33 -6.39
CA THR A 60 -4.90 -14.86 -6.38
C THR A 60 -3.68 -14.35 -7.13
N VAL A 61 -2.50 -14.95 -6.88
CA VAL A 61 -1.27 -14.58 -7.57
C VAL A 61 -1.36 -14.89 -9.07
N LEU A 62 -1.94 -16.04 -9.45
CA LEU A 62 -2.16 -16.36 -10.85
C LEU A 62 -3.09 -15.34 -11.56
N ASP A 63 -4.18 -14.93 -10.92
CA ASP A 63 -5.09 -13.90 -11.46
C ASP A 63 -4.38 -12.54 -11.59
N GLN A 64 -3.56 -12.15 -10.61
CA GLN A 64 -2.75 -10.92 -10.70
C GLN A 64 -1.69 -11.00 -11.80
N MET A 65 -1.08 -12.17 -12.00
CA MET A 65 -0.14 -12.42 -13.10
C MET A 65 -0.81 -12.40 -14.48
N GLU A 66 -2.04 -12.88 -14.59
CA GLU A 66 -2.82 -12.83 -15.84
C GLU A 66 -3.14 -11.38 -16.23
N ARG A 67 -3.41 -10.53 -15.23
CA ARG A 67 -3.69 -9.09 -15.38
C ARG A 67 -2.44 -8.21 -15.52
N GLY A 68 -1.24 -8.77 -15.39
CA GLY A 68 0.03 -8.03 -15.47
C GLY A 68 0.31 -7.14 -14.24
N LEU A 69 -0.36 -7.41 -13.12
CA LEU A 69 -0.27 -6.64 -11.88
C LEU A 69 0.65 -7.31 -10.84
N PHE A 70 1.41 -8.32 -11.24
CA PHE A 70 2.28 -9.09 -10.36
C PHE A 70 3.72 -9.08 -10.90
N THR A 71 4.63 -8.54 -10.10
CA THR A 71 6.02 -8.27 -10.47
C THR A 71 7.01 -9.16 -9.70
N LEU A 72 8.30 -9.08 -10.04
CA LEU A 72 9.36 -9.78 -9.31
C LEU A 72 9.49 -9.31 -7.85
N ASP A 73 9.16 -8.05 -7.57
CA ASP A 73 9.17 -7.51 -6.20
C ASP A 73 8.03 -8.12 -5.38
N ASP A 74 6.85 -8.31 -5.97
CA ASP A 74 5.72 -8.99 -5.32
C ASP A 74 6.04 -10.46 -5.01
N LEU A 75 6.79 -11.13 -5.90
CA LEU A 75 7.31 -12.48 -5.66
C LEU A 75 8.31 -12.53 -4.50
N ALA A 76 9.20 -11.53 -4.40
CA ALA A 76 10.14 -11.42 -3.28
C ALA A 76 9.38 -11.20 -1.96
N HIS A 77 8.36 -10.34 -1.98
CA HIS A 77 7.47 -10.12 -0.84
C HIS A 77 6.72 -11.39 -0.42
N LEU A 78 6.21 -12.15 -1.40
CA LEU A 78 5.55 -13.42 -1.16
C LEU A 78 6.50 -14.41 -0.46
N ARG A 79 7.74 -14.55 -0.96
CA ARG A 79 8.76 -15.41 -0.33
C ARG A 79 9.09 -14.99 1.10
N GLU A 80 9.19 -13.68 1.37
CA GLU A 80 9.52 -13.16 2.70
C GLU A 80 8.37 -13.43 3.69
N THR A 81 7.12 -13.18 3.28
CA THR A 81 5.95 -13.49 4.11
C THR A 81 5.80 -14.99 4.40
N THR A 82 6.18 -15.85 3.45
CA THR A 82 6.19 -17.31 3.68
C THR A 82 7.32 -17.77 4.59
N ARG A 83 8.52 -17.16 4.49
CA ARG A 83 9.65 -17.47 5.39
C ARG A 83 9.34 -17.13 6.85
N GLN A 84 8.66 -16.00 7.08
CA GLN A 84 8.21 -15.61 8.42
C GLN A 84 7.16 -16.58 8.99
N ARG A 85 6.33 -17.20 8.13
CA ARG A 85 5.41 -18.28 8.54
C ARG A 85 6.12 -19.60 8.83
N GLU A 86 7.16 -19.96 8.10
CA GLU A 86 7.90 -21.21 8.33
C GLU A 86 8.72 -21.23 9.63
N SER A 87 9.12 -20.06 10.14
CA SER A 87 9.73 -19.94 11.49
C SER A 87 8.73 -20.13 12.64
N ILE A 88 7.43 -20.14 12.33
CA ILE A 88 6.33 -20.39 13.27
C ILE A 88 5.72 -21.75 12.90
N LYS A 89 6.52 -22.82 12.97
CA LYS A 89 5.95 -24.18 13.03
C LYS A 89 5.38 -24.42 14.41
N GLU A 90 4.31 -23.71 14.72
CA GLU A 90 3.37 -24.10 15.76
C GLU A 90 2.58 -25.31 15.26
N THR A 91 2.47 -26.29 16.14
CA THR A 91 1.67 -27.50 16.01
C THR A 91 0.23 -27.19 15.60
N PRO A 92 -0.49 -28.14 14.97
CA PRO A 92 -1.89 -27.93 14.60
C PRO A 92 -2.72 -27.94 15.88
N LYS A 93 -2.83 -26.78 16.54
CA LYS A 93 -3.88 -26.54 17.52
C LYS A 93 -5.19 -26.39 16.78
N ILE A 94 -5.89 -27.52 16.66
CA ILE A 94 -7.35 -27.52 16.64
C ILE A 94 -7.78 -27.10 18.05
N GLU A 95 -7.70 -25.80 18.33
CA GLU A 95 -8.42 -25.18 19.43
C GLU A 95 -9.15 -24.00 18.80
N HIS A 96 -10.45 -24.18 18.57
CA HIS A 96 -11.37 -23.05 18.39
C HIS A 96 -11.37 -22.22 19.68
N SER A 97 -10.33 -21.41 19.84
CA SER A 97 -10.34 -20.23 20.70
C SER A 97 -10.80 -19.08 19.82
N THR A 98 -12.09 -19.07 19.50
CA THR A 98 -12.85 -17.85 19.24
C THR A 98 -12.82 -17.01 20.50
N THR A 99 -11.69 -16.35 20.73
CA THR A 99 -11.62 -15.17 21.59
C THR A 99 -11.64 -14.01 20.62
N VAL A 100 -12.74 -13.26 20.56
CA VAL A 100 -12.75 -12.00 19.84
C VAL A 100 -11.63 -11.15 20.40
N ASP A 101 -10.61 -10.96 19.57
CA ASP A 101 -9.45 -10.19 19.91
C ASP A 101 -9.89 -8.72 20.04
N LEU A 102 -10.09 -8.28 21.28
CA LEU A 102 -10.47 -6.90 21.60
C LEU A 102 -9.46 -5.89 21.03
N SER A 103 -8.22 -6.33 20.74
CA SER A 103 -7.22 -5.52 20.05
C SER A 103 -7.61 -5.21 18.59
N GLU A 104 -8.25 -6.14 17.87
CA GLU A 104 -8.70 -5.91 16.50
C GLU A 104 -9.82 -4.87 16.44
N ILE A 105 -10.76 -4.89 17.40
CA ILE A 105 -11.82 -3.87 17.49
C ILE A 105 -11.20 -2.49 17.74
N LYS A 106 -10.24 -2.40 18.67
CA LYS A 106 -9.52 -1.13 18.94
C LYS A 106 -8.77 -0.64 17.71
N ASN A 107 -8.13 -1.54 16.96
CA ASN A 107 -7.43 -1.19 15.72
C ASN A 107 -8.41 -0.65 14.65
N LEU A 108 -9.59 -1.26 14.51
CA LEU A 108 -10.62 -0.77 13.60
C LEU A 108 -11.20 0.59 14.05
N GLU A 109 -11.37 0.79 15.35
CA GLU A 109 -11.80 2.08 15.91
C GLU A 109 -10.75 3.18 15.69
N SER A 110 -9.45 2.86 15.82
CA SER A 110 -8.36 3.78 15.44
C SER A 110 -8.43 4.15 13.95
N LYS A 111 -8.59 3.17 13.07
CA LYS A 111 -8.73 3.40 11.62
C LYS A 111 -9.95 4.26 11.30
N LYS A 112 -11.07 4.09 12.01
CA LYS A 112 -12.24 4.98 11.87
C LYS A 112 -11.91 6.42 12.26
N ALA A 113 -11.17 6.61 13.35
CA ALA A 113 -10.73 7.94 13.77
C ALA A 113 -9.79 8.59 12.75
N GLU A 114 -8.82 7.84 12.22
CA GLU A 114 -7.92 8.29 11.14
C GLU A 114 -8.67 8.66 9.86
N LEU A 115 -9.69 7.89 9.47
CA LEU A 115 -10.53 8.24 8.33
C LEU A 115 -11.32 9.52 8.57
N SER A 116 -11.83 9.73 9.78
CA SER A 116 -12.54 10.96 10.15
C SER A 116 -11.62 12.19 10.09
N THR A 117 -10.38 12.08 10.56
CA THR A 117 -9.41 13.19 10.49
C THR A 117 -9.02 13.48 9.04
N ALA A 118 -8.79 12.44 8.22
CA ALA A 118 -8.51 12.61 6.79
C ALA A 118 -9.67 13.32 6.06
N LYS A 119 -10.93 12.97 6.36
CA LYS A 119 -12.11 13.66 5.80
C LYS A 119 -12.16 15.14 6.20
N GLN A 120 -11.84 15.46 7.46
CA GLN A 120 -11.79 16.84 7.92
C GLN A 120 -10.71 17.62 7.16
N GLN A 121 -9.51 17.05 7.00
CA GLN A 121 -8.43 17.67 6.25
C GLN A 121 -8.79 17.94 4.79
N ILE A 122 -9.41 16.96 4.10
CA ILE A 122 -9.85 17.14 2.71
C ILE A 122 -10.92 18.23 2.61
N ASN A 123 -11.88 18.28 3.54
CA ASN A 123 -12.88 19.34 3.55
C ASN A 123 -12.25 20.71 3.74
N THR A 124 -11.28 20.85 4.65
CA THR A 124 -10.53 22.11 4.83
C THR A 124 -9.83 22.51 3.53
N LEU A 125 -9.12 21.58 2.88
CA LEU A 125 -8.45 21.84 1.60
C LEU A 125 -9.43 22.26 0.50
N ILE A 126 -10.60 21.61 0.39
CA ILE A 126 -11.65 22.00 -0.55
C ILE A 126 -12.11 23.43 -0.27
N THR A 127 -12.30 23.81 1.00
CA THR A 127 -12.71 25.17 1.34
C THR A 127 -11.63 26.22 1.03
N GLU A 128 -10.36 25.91 1.28
CA GLU A 128 -9.22 26.79 0.94
C GLU A 128 -9.10 26.98 -0.57
N ILE A 129 -9.23 25.90 -1.36
CA ILE A 129 -9.18 25.97 -2.82
C ILE A 129 -10.37 26.74 -3.39
N LYS A 130 -11.56 26.64 -2.77
CA LYS A 130 -12.71 27.47 -3.16
C LYS A 130 -12.47 28.95 -2.88
N GLN A 131 -11.86 29.28 -1.74
CA GLN A 131 -11.51 30.67 -1.43
C GLN A 131 -10.51 31.24 -2.43
N SER A 132 -9.49 30.47 -2.82
CA SER A 132 -8.53 30.91 -3.84
C SER A 132 -9.17 31.04 -5.23
N TYR A 133 -10.10 30.13 -5.59
CA TYR A 133 -10.90 30.25 -6.80
C TYR A 133 -11.72 31.54 -6.83
N ASP A 134 -12.40 31.89 -5.73
CA ASP A 134 -13.18 33.13 -5.62
C ASP A 134 -12.29 34.38 -5.70
N GLN A 135 -11.08 34.32 -5.13
CA GLN A 135 -10.09 35.40 -5.27
C GLN A 135 -9.65 35.59 -6.72
N LEU A 136 -9.32 34.52 -7.44
CA LEU A 136 -8.99 34.56 -8.86
C LEU A 136 -10.16 35.10 -9.69
N ALA A 137 -11.39 34.71 -9.36
CA ALA A 137 -12.59 35.21 -10.03
C ALA A 137 -12.76 36.73 -9.86
N ASN A 138 -12.42 37.28 -8.70
CA ASN A 138 -12.43 38.72 -8.47
C ASN A 138 -11.30 39.43 -9.23
N GLN A 139 -10.10 38.84 -9.27
CA GLN A 139 -8.97 39.37 -10.06
C GLN A 139 -9.29 39.39 -11.55
N MET A 140 -9.87 38.32 -12.10
CA MET A 140 -10.30 38.27 -13.50
C MET A 140 -11.29 39.41 -13.86
N LYS A 141 -12.22 39.73 -12.96
CA LYS A 141 -13.15 40.86 -13.14
C LYS A 141 -12.47 42.22 -13.11
N LEU A 142 -11.41 42.36 -12.29
CA LEU A 142 -10.63 43.60 -12.24
C LEU A 142 -9.82 43.78 -13.53
N GLU A 143 -9.16 42.72 -14.01
CA GLU A 143 -8.43 42.74 -15.28
C GLU A 143 -9.34 43.04 -16.47
N GLU A 144 -10.56 42.50 -16.48
CA GLU A 144 -11.57 42.84 -17.49
C GLU A 144 -11.92 44.33 -17.48
N ARG A 145 -12.13 44.92 -16.30
CA ARG A 145 -12.40 46.37 -16.17
C ARG A 145 -11.22 47.22 -16.61
N PHE A 146 -10.00 46.85 -16.23
CA PHE A 146 -8.81 47.59 -16.65
C PHE A 146 -8.58 47.52 -18.16
N ALA A 147 -8.91 46.39 -18.79
CA ALA A 147 -8.91 46.28 -20.25
C ALA A 147 -9.95 47.21 -20.90
N GLU A 148 -11.18 47.22 -20.37
CA GLU A 148 -12.26 48.10 -20.85
C GLU A 148 -11.91 49.59 -20.74
N GLU A 149 -11.29 50.01 -19.63
CA GLU A 149 -10.85 51.39 -19.41
C GLU A 149 -9.66 51.78 -20.30
N SER A 150 -8.75 50.82 -20.56
CA SER A 150 -7.52 51.09 -21.31
C SER A 150 -7.71 51.08 -22.82
N ILE A 151 -8.75 50.42 -23.36
CA ILE A 151 -8.90 50.21 -24.81
C ILE A 151 -8.98 51.51 -25.63
N ALA A 152 -9.52 52.58 -25.03
CA ALA A 152 -9.64 53.88 -25.69
C ALA A 152 -8.33 54.69 -25.68
N LEU A 153 -7.38 54.35 -24.80
CA LEU A 153 -6.13 55.08 -24.59
C LEU A 153 -4.92 54.33 -25.14
N ASP A 154 -4.86 53.02 -24.93
CA ASP A 154 -3.76 52.14 -25.29
C ASP A 154 -4.27 50.71 -25.51
N GLU A 155 -4.39 50.31 -26.79
CA GLU A 155 -4.84 48.98 -27.18
C GLU A 155 -3.87 47.89 -26.70
N GLN A 156 -2.57 48.15 -26.68
CA GLN A 156 -1.58 47.17 -26.26
C GLN A 156 -1.74 46.85 -24.77
N LYS A 157 -1.91 47.90 -23.96
CA LYS A 157 -2.17 47.74 -22.52
C LYS A 157 -3.48 46.98 -22.25
N ALA A 158 -4.53 47.26 -23.02
CA ALA A 158 -5.79 46.51 -22.92
C ALA A 158 -5.61 45.01 -23.28
N ARG A 159 -4.79 44.70 -24.28
CA ARG A 159 -4.42 43.32 -24.65
C ARG A 159 -3.64 42.63 -23.53
N ASP A 160 -2.70 43.32 -22.88
CA ASP A 160 -1.93 42.77 -21.78
C ASP A 160 -2.82 42.37 -20.59
N HIS A 161 -3.80 43.23 -20.23
CA HIS A 161 -4.80 42.91 -19.20
C HIS A 161 -5.66 41.68 -19.58
N LEU A 162 -6.08 41.57 -20.85
CA LEU A 162 -6.83 40.40 -21.33
C LEU A 162 -6.00 39.12 -21.34
N MET A 163 -4.71 39.20 -21.66
CA MET A 163 -3.78 38.07 -21.57
C MET A 163 -3.64 37.60 -20.12
N HIS A 164 -3.44 38.53 -19.19
CA HIS A 164 -3.34 38.16 -17.78
C HIS A 164 -4.64 37.54 -17.25
N ARG A 165 -5.80 38.05 -17.68
CA ARG A 165 -7.10 37.42 -17.39
C ARG A 165 -7.18 35.97 -17.91
N GLN A 166 -6.64 35.69 -19.09
CA GLN A 166 -6.60 34.32 -19.62
C GLN A 166 -5.73 33.40 -18.75
N GLU A 167 -4.57 33.87 -18.30
CA GLU A 167 -3.71 33.11 -17.37
C GLU A 167 -4.45 32.79 -16.05
N LEU A 168 -5.16 33.76 -15.48
CA LEU A 168 -5.97 33.57 -14.28
C LEU A 168 -7.11 32.57 -14.53
N MET A 169 -7.71 32.58 -15.72
CA MET A 169 -8.75 31.63 -16.11
C MET A 169 -8.20 30.20 -16.20
N GLU A 170 -7.01 30.01 -16.78
CA GLU A 170 -6.33 28.71 -16.82
C GLU A 170 -6.06 28.19 -15.40
N GLN A 171 -5.51 29.04 -14.52
CA GLN A 171 -5.29 28.69 -13.11
C GLN A 171 -6.60 28.28 -12.42
N SER A 172 -7.69 29.04 -12.63
CA SER A 172 -8.99 28.73 -12.04
C SER A 172 -9.54 27.37 -12.51
N SER A 173 -9.29 26.99 -13.77
CA SER A 173 -9.70 25.70 -14.33
C SER A 173 -8.95 24.54 -13.67
N HIS A 174 -7.66 24.70 -13.39
CA HIS A 174 -6.86 23.71 -12.67
C HIS A 174 -7.37 23.52 -11.23
N LEU A 175 -7.74 24.60 -10.55
CA LEU A 175 -8.33 24.51 -9.21
C LEU A 175 -9.68 23.79 -9.24
N GLU A 176 -10.52 24.02 -10.25
CA GLU A 176 -11.81 23.34 -10.39
C GLU A 176 -11.64 21.82 -10.59
N ILE A 177 -10.65 21.41 -11.40
CA ILE A 177 -10.28 19.99 -11.55
C ILE A 177 -9.87 19.42 -10.20
N ARG A 178 -9.01 20.13 -9.45
CA ARG A 178 -8.55 19.68 -8.14
C ARG A 178 -9.67 19.54 -7.11
N ILE A 179 -10.65 20.45 -7.13
CA ILE A 179 -11.86 20.32 -6.29
C ILE A 179 -12.63 19.05 -6.63
N LYS A 180 -12.79 18.73 -7.93
CA LYS A 180 -13.51 17.51 -8.37
C LYS A 180 -12.77 16.23 -7.96
N GLU A 181 -11.45 16.22 -8.07
CA GLU A 181 -10.60 15.10 -7.61
C GLU A 181 -10.75 14.90 -6.09
N LEU A 182 -10.59 15.96 -5.29
CA LEU A 182 -10.75 15.89 -3.84
C LEU A 182 -12.17 15.47 -3.41
N ALA A 183 -13.20 15.89 -4.15
CA ALA A 183 -14.58 15.46 -3.91
C ALA A 183 -14.79 13.96 -4.23
N SER A 184 -14.08 13.42 -5.23
CA SER A 184 -14.06 11.98 -5.51
C SER A 184 -13.36 11.21 -4.40
N ASP A 185 -12.20 11.69 -3.94
CA ASP A 185 -11.44 11.07 -2.85
C ASP A 185 -12.25 11.04 -1.55
N LEU A 186 -12.99 12.12 -1.26
CA LEU A 186 -13.89 12.19 -0.12
C LEU A 186 -14.98 11.11 -0.18
N LYS A 187 -15.60 10.89 -1.35
CA LYS A 187 -16.59 9.82 -1.55
C LYS A 187 -15.99 8.43 -1.34
N GLN A 188 -14.74 8.23 -1.79
CA GLN A 188 -14.04 6.96 -1.57
C GLN A 188 -13.76 6.73 -0.08
N LEU A 189 -13.35 7.76 0.65
CA LEU A 189 -13.16 7.70 2.11
C LEU A 189 -14.46 7.42 2.85
N GLU A 190 -15.58 8.03 2.46
CA GLU A 190 -16.89 7.73 3.03
C GLU A 190 -17.29 6.27 2.81
N ALA A 191 -17.06 5.73 1.61
CA ALA A 191 -17.32 4.32 1.32
C ALA A 191 -16.43 3.38 2.16
N LEU A 192 -15.18 3.77 2.42
CA LEU A 192 -14.28 3.02 3.29
C LEU A 192 -14.70 3.10 4.77
N GLU A 193 -15.15 4.26 5.23
CA GLU A 193 -15.66 4.46 6.59
C GLU A 193 -16.86 3.54 6.87
N ILE A 194 -17.82 3.48 5.94
CA ILE A 194 -18.98 2.56 6.03
C ILE A 194 -18.52 1.10 6.13
N LYS A 195 -17.51 0.70 5.33
CA LYS A 195 -16.96 -0.66 5.38
C LYS A 195 -16.27 -0.97 6.71
N VAL A 196 -15.51 -0.02 7.25
CA VAL A 196 -14.85 -0.18 8.56
C VAL A 196 -15.90 -0.27 9.67
N GLU A 197 -16.92 0.58 9.63
CA GLU A 197 -18.03 0.55 10.60
C GLU A 197 -18.80 -0.77 10.57
N ALA A 198 -19.10 -1.28 9.38
CA ALA A 198 -19.72 -2.61 9.22
C ALA A 198 -18.86 -3.71 9.87
N LYS A 199 -17.54 -3.69 9.65
CA LYS A 199 -16.62 -4.65 10.29
C LYS A 199 -16.56 -4.51 11.81
N ILE A 200 -16.61 -3.29 12.34
CA ILE A 200 -16.67 -3.05 13.80
C ILE A 200 -17.96 -3.69 14.36
N LEU A 201 -19.10 -3.48 13.71
CA LEU A 201 -20.38 -4.04 14.13
C LEU A 201 -20.39 -5.57 14.07
N GLU A 202 -19.88 -6.16 12.99
CA GLU A 202 -19.73 -7.62 12.86
C GLU A 202 -18.87 -8.21 14.00
N ARG A 203 -17.71 -7.60 14.27
CA ARG A 203 -16.83 -8.06 15.35
C ARG A 203 -17.45 -7.90 16.74
N LYS A 204 -18.17 -6.80 16.98
CA LYS A 204 -18.92 -6.59 18.24
C LYS A 204 -20.03 -7.63 18.41
N ALA A 205 -20.74 -7.97 17.35
CA ALA A 205 -21.77 -9.01 17.38
C ALA A 205 -21.16 -10.41 17.65
N LEU A 206 -20.01 -10.74 17.04
CA LEU A 206 -19.27 -11.96 17.34
C LEU A 206 -18.83 -12.02 18.82
N ALA A 207 -18.30 -10.91 19.36
CA ALA A 207 -17.90 -10.84 20.77
C ALA A 207 -19.08 -11.07 21.72
N GLN A 208 -20.26 -10.54 21.38
CA GLN A 208 -21.48 -10.75 22.16
C GLN A 208 -21.95 -12.21 22.09
N ARG A 209 -21.89 -12.85 20.91
CA ARG A 209 -22.21 -14.28 20.74
C ARG A 209 -21.30 -15.18 21.56
N GLU A 210 -19.99 -14.90 21.57
CA GLU A 210 -19.03 -15.64 22.41
C GLU A 210 -19.32 -15.47 23.90
N LYS A 211 -19.62 -14.24 24.35
CA LYS A 211 -20.01 -14.00 25.75
C LYS A 211 -21.23 -14.81 26.16
N ILE A 212 -22.25 -14.87 25.31
CA ILE A 212 -23.46 -15.69 25.57
C ILE A 212 -23.09 -17.17 25.68
N LYS A 213 -22.31 -17.69 24.72
CA LYS A 213 -21.87 -19.09 24.72
C LYS A 213 -21.08 -19.47 25.98
N ASN A 214 -20.22 -18.58 26.45
CA ASN A 214 -19.45 -18.81 27.69
C ASN A 214 -20.37 -18.84 28.91
N LEU A 215 -21.33 -17.91 29.02
CA LEU A 215 -22.31 -17.91 30.10
C LEU A 215 -23.20 -19.17 30.09
N GLU A 216 -23.60 -19.65 28.90
CA GLU A 216 -24.35 -20.91 28.75
C GLU A 216 -23.53 -22.12 29.20
N SER A 217 -22.22 -22.12 28.93
CA SER A 217 -21.31 -23.18 29.39
C SER A 217 -21.01 -23.14 30.89
N GLU A 218 -21.12 -21.97 31.54
CA GLU A 218 -20.99 -21.82 33.00
C GLU A 218 -22.26 -22.26 33.75
N LEU A 219 -23.42 -22.28 33.08
CA LEU A 219 -24.73 -22.65 33.64
C LEU A 219 -25.08 -24.14 33.46
N SER A 220 -24.33 -24.88 32.63
CA SER A 220 -24.55 -26.31 32.33
C SER A 220 -23.61 -27.21 33.13
#